data_AF-A0A161SUS7-F1
#
_entry.id   AF-A0A161SUS7-F1
#
_cell.length_a   1.000
_cell.length_b   1.000
_cell.length_c   1.000
_cell.angle_alpha   90.00
_cell.angle_beta   90.00
_cell.angle_gamma   90.00
#
_symmetry.space_group_name_H-M   'P 1'
#
loop_
_entity.id
_entity.type
_entity.pdbx_description
1 polymer ?
#
loop_
_entity_poly.entity_id
_entity_poly.type
_entity_poly.pdbx_seq_one_letter_code
_entity_poly.pdbx_strand_id
1 'polypeptide(L)'
;MSDVSTDPSIPSAPDGVTGVQPLRDGDTSIEPDPALDPAQAEWDATTALDEGADPADLDPATATGADPAEIPADDADIPLEDVHPESTGTDSQGEDPGVVELGEEGQGDLAPEDL
;
A
#
# COMPACT_ATOMS: atom_id res chain seq x y z
N MET A 1 -40.69 -35.74 0.25
CA MET A 1 -39.44 -35.20 -0.31
C MET A 1 -39.86 -34.03 -1.16
N SER A 2 -39.56 -32.81 -0.71
CA SER A 2 -40.04 -31.59 -1.35
C SER A 2 -39.27 -31.37 -2.64
N ASP A 3 -40.01 -31.17 -3.73
CA ASP A 3 -39.52 -30.84 -5.06
C ASP A 3 -38.68 -29.55 -4.98
N VAL A 4 -37.37 -29.67 -5.20
CA VAL A 4 -36.52 -28.51 -5.50
C VAL A 4 -36.92 -28.09 -6.91
N SER A 5 -37.72 -27.03 -6.97
CA SER A 5 -38.05 -26.34 -8.21
C SER A 5 -36.76 -25.74 -8.76
N THR A 6 -36.07 -26.45 -9.65
CA THR A 6 -34.88 -25.96 -10.35
C THR A 6 -35.31 -24.84 -11.29
N ASP A 7 -35.06 -23.59 -10.89
CA ASP A 7 -35.24 -22.43 -11.76
C ASP A 7 -34.29 -22.55 -12.97
N PRO A 8 -34.81 -22.63 -14.21
CA PRO A 8 -34.00 -22.78 -15.42
C PRO A 8 -33.12 -21.57 -15.74
N SER A 9 -33.30 -20.44 -15.03
CA SER A 9 -32.42 -19.27 -15.15
C SER A 9 -31.10 -19.41 -14.37
N ILE A 10 -30.90 -20.48 -13.60
CA ILE A 10 -29.70 -20.68 -12.79
C ILE A 10 -28.70 -21.59 -13.53
N PRO A 11 -27.56 -21.07 -14.00
CA PRO A 11 -26.52 -21.89 -14.62
C PRO A 11 -25.87 -22.84 -13.59
N SER A 12 -25.52 -24.05 -14.03
CA SER A 12 -24.83 -25.04 -13.19
C SER A 12 -23.47 -24.53 -12.70
N ALA A 13 -23.14 -24.80 -11.43
CA ALA A 13 -21.83 -24.47 -10.86
C ALA A 13 -20.69 -25.15 -11.65
N PRO A 14 -19.56 -24.44 -11.88
CA PRO A 14 -18.50 -24.91 -12.77
C PRO A 14 -17.76 -26.18 -12.30
N ASP A 15 -17.80 -26.52 -11.02
CA ASP A 15 -16.98 -27.61 -10.44
C ASP A 15 -17.77 -28.73 -9.75
N GLY A 16 -19.07 -28.88 -10.05
CA GLY A 16 -19.87 -29.96 -9.46
C GLY A 16 -20.06 -29.89 -7.93
N VAL A 17 -19.62 -28.79 -7.30
CA VAL A 17 -19.94 -28.48 -5.90
C VAL A 17 -21.39 -27.99 -5.85
N THR A 18 -22.30 -28.92 -5.60
CA THR A 18 -23.72 -28.64 -5.44
C THR A 18 -23.91 -27.70 -4.25
N GLY A 19 -24.33 -26.46 -4.51
CA GLY A 19 -24.78 -25.52 -3.48
C GLY A 19 -23.88 -24.32 -3.18
N VAL A 20 -22.70 -24.19 -3.81
CA VAL A 20 -21.90 -22.95 -3.71
C VAL A 20 -22.01 -22.22 -5.04
N GLN A 21 -22.72 -21.10 -5.03
CA GLN A 21 -22.80 -20.16 -6.14
C GLN A 21 -22.01 -18.90 -5.74
N PRO A 22 -21.31 -18.23 -6.66
CA PRO A 22 -20.78 -16.89 -6.40
C PRO A 22 -21.93 -15.96 -6.00
N LEU A 23 -21.68 -15.08 -5.03
CA LEU A 23 -22.62 -14.02 -4.68
C LEU A 23 -22.84 -13.14 -5.91
N ARG A 24 -24.11 -12.96 -6.27
CA ARG A 24 -24.54 -12.09 -7.37
C ARG A 24 -24.89 -10.73 -6.81
N ASP A 25 -24.98 -9.74 -7.70
CA ASP A 25 -25.24 -8.34 -7.34
C ASP A 25 -26.54 -8.15 -6.55
N GLY A 26 -27.54 -9.03 -6.76
CA GLY A 26 -28.82 -9.02 -6.02
C GLY A 26 -28.85 -9.83 -4.72
N ASP A 27 -27.77 -10.53 -4.37
CA ASP A 27 -27.71 -11.36 -3.14
C ASP A 27 -27.35 -10.53 -1.89
N THR A 28 -27.08 -9.24 -2.08
CA THR A 28 -26.79 -8.27 -1.01
C THR A 28 -27.79 -7.11 -1.07
N SER A 29 -28.08 -6.51 0.08
CA SER A 29 -28.89 -5.28 0.15
C SER A 29 -28.05 -4.00 0.06
N ILE A 30 -26.73 -4.14 -0.08
CA ILE A 30 -25.80 -3.05 -0.34
C ILE A 30 -25.72 -2.88 -1.85
N GLU A 31 -25.99 -1.66 -2.30
CA GLU A 31 -25.65 -1.23 -3.65
C GLU A 31 -24.17 -0.81 -3.65
N PRO A 32 -23.31 -1.41 -4.50
CA PRO A 32 -21.93 -0.97 -4.61
C PRO A 32 -21.90 0.45 -5.17
N ASP A 33 -21.33 1.38 -4.41
CA ASP A 33 -21.06 2.74 -4.86
C ASP A 33 -19.63 2.79 -5.42
N PRO A 34 -19.44 2.88 -6.75
CA PRO A 34 -18.11 2.91 -7.34
C PRO A 34 -17.30 4.14 -6.89
N ALA A 35 -17.94 5.23 -6.47
CA ALA A 35 -17.25 6.40 -5.96
C ALA A 35 -16.68 6.20 -4.55
N LEU A 36 -17.09 5.15 -3.84
CA LEU A 36 -16.60 4.78 -2.52
C LEU A 36 -15.69 3.55 -2.53
N ASP A 37 -15.43 2.97 -3.70
CA ASP A 37 -14.49 1.86 -3.87
C ASP A 37 -13.06 2.41 -4.02
N PRO A 38 -12.13 2.13 -3.08
CA PRO A 38 -10.75 2.59 -3.19
C PRO A 38 -10.04 2.08 -4.45
N ALA A 39 -10.34 0.85 -4.88
CA ALA A 39 -9.73 0.31 -6.09
C ALA A 39 -10.23 1.05 -7.34
N GLN A 40 -11.52 1.40 -7.37
CA GLN A 40 -12.08 2.20 -8.46
C GLN A 40 -11.50 3.61 -8.48
N ALA A 41 -11.32 4.24 -7.31
CA ALA A 41 -10.73 5.58 -7.21
C ALA A 41 -9.28 5.62 -7.75
N GLU A 42 -8.46 4.61 -7.44
CA GLU A 42 -7.08 4.49 -7.97
C GLU A 42 -7.06 4.27 -9.50
N TRP A 43 -7.98 3.46 -10.02
CA TRP A 43 -8.12 3.25 -11.46
C TRP A 43 -8.59 4.50 -12.21
N ASP A 44 -9.55 5.24 -11.65
CA ASP A 44 -10.04 6.48 -12.23
C ASP A 44 -8.91 7.54 -12.27
N ALA A 45 -8.10 7.64 -11.21
CA ALA A 45 -6.94 8.52 -11.17
C ALA A 45 -5.89 8.15 -12.24
N THR A 46 -5.60 6.86 -12.41
CA THR A 46 -4.66 6.37 -13.43
C THR A 46 -5.17 6.67 -14.83
N THR A 47 -6.46 6.43 -15.07
CA THR A 47 -7.11 6.73 -16.35
C THR A 47 -7.03 8.23 -16.66
N ALA A 48 -7.31 9.08 -15.67
CA ALA A 48 -7.23 10.53 -15.84
C ALA A 48 -5.80 11.00 -16.18
N LEU A 49 -4.78 10.41 -15.56
CA LEU A 49 -3.37 10.69 -15.90
C LEU A 49 -3.06 10.31 -17.35
N ASP A 50 -3.51 9.14 -17.81
CA ASP A 50 -3.32 8.69 -19.20
C ASP A 50 -4.05 9.59 -20.21
N GLU A 51 -5.19 10.16 -19.83
CA GLU A 51 -5.95 11.14 -20.63
C GLU A 51 -5.35 12.56 -20.58
N GLY A 52 -4.32 12.78 -19.76
CA GLY A 52 -3.56 14.03 -19.69
C GLY A 52 -4.04 15.02 -18.63
N ALA A 53 -4.75 14.55 -17.59
CA ALA A 53 -5.03 15.36 -16.41
C ALA A 53 -3.73 15.78 -15.70
N ASP A 54 -3.74 16.98 -15.09
CA ASP A 54 -2.61 17.45 -14.29
C ASP A 54 -2.53 16.64 -12.99
N PRO A 55 -1.39 16.01 -12.64
CA PRO A 55 -1.22 15.32 -11.36
C PRO A 55 -1.57 16.18 -10.15
N ALA A 56 -1.35 17.50 -10.21
CA ALA A 56 -1.67 18.42 -9.12
C ALA A 56 -3.19 18.58 -8.90
N ASP A 57 -4.01 18.27 -9.90
CA ASP A 57 -5.47 18.28 -9.79
C ASP A 57 -6.02 16.96 -9.22
N LEU A 58 -5.28 15.86 -9.35
CA LEU A 58 -5.66 14.52 -8.87
C LEU A 58 -5.20 14.25 -7.44
N ASP A 59 -3.98 14.69 -7.10
CA ASP A 59 -3.43 14.66 -5.75
C ASP A 59 -3.04 16.08 -5.34
N PRO A 60 -4.03 16.95 -5.01
CA PRO A 60 -3.73 18.28 -4.54
C PRO A 60 -2.92 18.16 -3.26
N ALA A 61 -1.81 18.89 -3.18
CA ALA A 61 -0.91 18.86 -2.05
C ALA A 61 -1.70 18.93 -0.73
N THR A 62 -1.77 17.80 -0.03
CA THR A 62 -2.27 17.77 1.33
C THR A 62 -1.33 18.69 2.12
N ALA A 63 -1.89 19.66 2.86
CA ALA A 63 -1.09 20.51 3.73
C ALA A 63 -0.14 19.59 4.52
N THR A 64 1.12 19.99 4.70
CA THR A 64 2.27 19.19 5.16
C THR A 64 2.15 18.54 6.55
N GLY A 65 0.93 18.36 7.05
CA GLY A 65 0.60 17.89 8.39
C GLY A 65 0.61 19.02 9.42
N ALA A 66 0.91 20.25 9.03
CA ALA A 66 0.89 21.39 9.94
C ALA A 66 -0.55 21.71 10.37
N ASP A 67 -0.78 21.77 11.68
CA ASP A 67 -2.06 22.21 12.24
C ASP A 67 -2.31 23.66 11.79
N PRO A 68 -3.44 23.98 11.12
CA PRO A 68 -3.75 25.36 10.75
C PRO A 68 -3.83 26.33 11.95
N ALA A 69 -4.01 25.79 13.17
CA ALA A 69 -3.99 26.54 14.42
C ALA A 69 -2.63 26.49 15.15
N GLU A 70 -1.59 25.91 14.52
CA GLU A 70 -0.25 25.87 15.08
C GLU A 70 0.24 27.31 15.34
N ILE A 71 0.52 27.58 16.61
CA ILE A 71 1.20 28.80 17.03
C ILE A 71 2.70 28.51 16.86
N PRO A 72 3.45 29.31 16.08
CA PRO A 72 4.89 29.14 15.99
C PRO A 72 5.51 29.16 17.39
N ALA A 73 6.26 28.13 17.75
CA ALA A 73 7.01 28.13 19.00
C ALA A 73 8.19 29.10 18.84
N ASP A 74 8.33 30.07 19.75
CA ASP A 74 9.46 31.00 19.77
C ASP A 74 10.79 30.29 20.05
N ASP A 75 10.74 29.05 20.56
CA ASP A 75 11.88 28.27 21.06
C ASP A 75 12.02 26.91 20.34
N ALA A 76 12.04 26.87 18.99
CA ALA A 76 12.54 25.68 18.28
C ALA A 76 14.08 25.50 18.41
N ASP A 77 14.69 26.16 19.38
CA ASP A 77 16.10 26.03 19.73
C ASP A 77 16.23 24.99 20.85
N ILE A 78 16.73 23.80 20.50
CA ILE A 78 17.20 22.83 21.49
C ILE A 78 18.28 23.55 22.32
N PRO A 79 18.16 23.61 23.67
CA PRO A 79 19.18 24.24 24.50
C PRO A 79 20.55 23.65 24.17
N LEU A 80 21.59 24.49 24.10
CA LEU A 80 22.93 24.04 23.67
C LEU A 80 23.45 22.88 24.56
N GLU A 81 22.99 22.83 25.80
CA GLU A 81 23.32 21.76 26.75
C GLU A 81 22.76 20.39 26.34
N ASP A 82 21.64 20.38 25.61
CA ASP A 82 20.97 19.19 25.09
C ASP A 82 21.46 18.80 23.69
N VAL A 83 22.29 19.64 23.05
CA VAL A 83 22.97 19.33 21.79
C VAL A 83 24.23 18.52 22.08
N HIS A 84 24.18 17.21 21.82
CA HIS A 84 25.38 16.38 21.85
C HIS A 84 26.38 16.86 20.78
N PRO A 85 27.68 17.02 21.11
CA PRO A 85 28.68 17.36 20.11
C PRO A 85 28.71 16.27 19.04
N GLU A 86 28.76 16.66 17.76
CA GLU A 86 28.67 15.73 16.62
C GLU A 86 29.77 14.65 16.62
N SER A 87 30.82 14.81 17.43
CA SER A 87 31.90 13.83 17.61
C SER A 87 31.59 12.70 18.60
N THR A 88 30.38 12.62 19.18
CA THR A 88 29.94 11.43 19.94
C THR A 88 29.12 10.45 19.10
N GLY A 89 28.92 10.76 17.81
CA GLY A 89 28.62 9.72 16.84
C GLY A 89 29.73 8.69 16.92
N THR A 90 29.38 7.43 17.17
CA THR A 90 30.29 6.32 16.94
C THR A 90 30.64 6.32 15.46
N ASP A 91 31.64 7.11 15.08
CA ASP A 91 32.31 6.98 13.80
C ASP A 91 32.84 5.55 13.76
N SER A 92 32.28 4.76 12.86
CA SER A 92 32.62 3.36 12.63
C SER A 92 32.12 2.37 13.70
N GLN A 93 31.29 1.41 13.26
CA GLN A 93 31.33 0.04 13.79
C GLN A 93 32.68 -0.62 13.40
N GLY A 94 33.79 0.08 13.66
CA GLY A 94 35.17 -0.28 13.32
C GLY A 94 35.50 -0.34 11.84
N GLU A 95 34.57 -0.76 10.99
CA GLU A 95 34.83 -1.11 9.60
C GLU A 95 33.75 -0.50 8.70
N ASP A 96 34.18 0.06 7.56
CA ASP A 96 33.27 0.30 6.43
C ASP A 96 32.70 -1.07 6.04
N PRO A 97 31.37 -1.27 5.93
CA PRO A 97 30.85 -2.55 5.44
C PRO A 97 31.51 -2.80 4.08
N GLY A 98 32.39 -3.81 4.03
CA GLY A 98 33.11 -4.12 2.81
C GLY A 98 32.12 -4.28 1.66
N VAL A 99 32.47 -3.76 0.48
CA VAL A 99 31.68 -4.01 -0.73
C VAL A 99 31.62 -5.53 -0.91
N VAL A 100 30.44 -6.11 -0.65
CA VAL A 100 30.20 -7.52 -0.94
C VAL A 100 30.00 -7.59 -2.45
N GLU A 101 30.96 -8.22 -3.13
CA GLU A 101 30.84 -8.59 -4.54
C GLU A 101 29.63 -9.52 -4.67
N LEU A 102 28.52 -8.98 -5.14
CA LEU A 102 27.38 -9.77 -5.60
C LEU A 102 27.87 -10.55 -6.82
N GLY A 103 27.80 -11.89 -6.79
CA GLY A 103 28.09 -12.70 -7.97
C GLY A 103 27.24 -12.28 -9.18
N GLU A 104 27.53 -12.79 -10.38
CA GLU A 104 26.83 -12.39 -11.63
C GLU A 104 25.28 -12.49 -11.55
N GLU A 105 24.73 -13.25 -10.59
CA GLU A 105 23.29 -13.38 -10.34
C GLU A 105 22.78 -12.68 -9.06
N GLY A 106 23.58 -11.84 -8.40
CA GLY A 106 23.15 -11.14 -7.18
C GLY A 106 23.18 -12.00 -5.91
N GLN A 107 23.85 -13.15 -5.94
CA GLN A 107 24.02 -14.03 -4.78
C GLN A 107 25.28 -13.63 -4.03
N GLY A 108 25.20 -13.48 -2.70
CA GLY A 108 26.39 -13.29 -1.87
C GLY A 108 27.27 -14.55 -1.84
N ASP A 109 28.54 -14.41 -1.45
CA ASP A 109 29.57 -15.46 -1.38
C ASP A 109 29.30 -16.59 -0.35
N LEU A 110 28.08 -16.69 0.16
CA LEU A 110 27.66 -17.74 1.09
C LEU A 110 26.73 -18.70 0.36
N ALA A 111 27.24 -19.89 0.04
CA ALA A 111 26.40 -20.97 -0.44
C ALA A 111 25.66 -21.60 0.76
N PRO A 112 24.48 -22.21 0.54
CA PRO A 112 23.74 -22.92 1.59
C PRO A 112 24.52 -24.07 2.27
N GLU A 113 25.63 -24.48 1.67
CA GLU A 113 26.52 -25.56 2.10
C GLU A 113 27.66 -25.11 3.03
N ASP A 114 27.77 -23.81 3.30
CA ASP A 114 28.79 -23.21 4.18
C ASP A 114 28.33 -23.03 5.66
N LEU A 115 27.17 -23.61 6.06
CA LEU A 115 26.60 -23.58 7.42
C LEU A 115 26.68 -24.92 8.17
#